data_AF-A0A7J5TEK6-F1
#
_entry.id   AF-A0A7J5TEK6-F1
#
_cell.length_a   1.000
_cell.length_b   1.000
_cell.length_c   1.000
_cell.angle_alpha   90.00
_cell.angle_beta   90.00
_cell.angle_gamma   90.00
#
_symmetry.space_group_name_H-M   'P 1'
#
loop_
_entity.id
_entity.type
_entity.pdbx_description
1 polymer ?
#
loop_
_entity_poly.entity_id
_entity_poly.type
_entity_poly.pdbx_seq_one_letter_code
_entity_poly.pdbx_strand_id
1 'polypeptide(L)'
;MDPPSPPIPLTPLVACSPDTPQDVLWHIAEYTPQLRKWLVANPSATPAMLDYLAQVGGPDVARALQILLESLESCGSQACS
;
A
#
# COMPACT_ATOMS: atom_id res chain seq x y z
N MET A 1 -6.24 15.15 -31.52
CA MET A 1 -5.18 14.35 -30.89
C MET A 1 -4.88 15.07 -29.59
N ASP A 2 -5.49 14.62 -28.50
CA ASP A 2 -5.31 15.24 -27.19
C ASP A 2 -3.87 15.02 -26.71
N PRO A 3 -3.27 16.00 -26.01
CA PRO A 3 -1.95 15.83 -25.44
C PRO A 3 -1.96 14.66 -24.44
N PRO A 4 -0.85 13.91 -24.32
CA PRO A 4 -0.75 12.90 -23.27
C PRO A 4 -0.94 13.59 -21.93
N SER A 5 -1.81 13.02 -21.08
CA SER A 5 -2.01 13.53 -19.72
C SER A 5 -0.66 13.65 -19.01
N PRO A 6 -0.45 14.71 -18.21
CA PRO A 6 0.79 14.88 -17.47
C PRO A 6 1.06 13.66 -16.58
N PRO A 7 2.34 13.32 -16.31
CA PRO A 7 2.67 12.19 -15.46
C PRO A 7 2.01 12.38 -14.10
N ILE A 8 1.25 11.37 -13.67
CA ILE A 8 0.50 11.40 -12.42
C ILE A 8 1.52 11.47 -11.27
N PRO A 9 1.45 12.48 -10.39
CA PRO A 9 2.37 12.55 -9.26
C PRO A 9 2.11 11.37 -8.30
N LEU A 10 3.19 10.73 -7.84
CA LEU A 10 3.10 9.71 -6.79
C LEU A 10 2.71 10.39 -5.48
N THR A 11 1.53 10.08 -4.98
CA THR A 11 0.94 10.68 -3.77
C THR A 11 0.40 9.59 -2.85
N PRO A 12 0.13 9.90 -1.57
CA PRO A 12 -0.56 8.97 -0.67
C PRO A 12 -1.88 8.43 -1.24
N LEU A 13 -2.65 9.29 -1.93
CA LEU A 13 -3.93 8.91 -2.54
C LEU A 13 -3.74 7.85 -3.64
N VAL A 14 -2.72 8.02 -4.48
CA VAL A 14 -2.33 7.00 -5.48
C VAL A 14 -1.85 5.74 -4.76
N ALA A 15 -0.96 5.86 -3.78
CA ALA A 15 -0.42 4.70 -3.07
C ALA A 15 -1.48 3.86 -2.34
N CYS A 16 -2.60 4.43 -1.89
CA CYS A 16 -3.71 3.70 -1.26
C CYS A 16 -4.88 3.34 -2.20
N SER A 17 -4.88 3.81 -3.45
CA SER A 17 -6.03 3.63 -4.34
C SER A 17 -6.10 2.18 -4.87
N PRO A 18 -7.29 1.54 -4.87
CA PRO A 18 -7.49 0.20 -5.45
C PRO A 18 -7.25 0.17 -6.95
N ASP A 19 -7.44 1.31 -7.64
CA ASP A 19 -7.30 1.45 -9.09
C ASP A 19 -5.85 1.62 -9.53
N THR A 20 -4.91 1.69 -8.59
CA THR A 20 -3.49 1.89 -8.92
C THR A 20 -2.88 0.61 -9.50
N PRO A 21 -2.31 0.67 -10.71
CA PRO A 21 -1.70 -0.49 -11.35
C PRO A 21 -0.54 -1.10 -10.54
N GLN A 22 -0.36 -2.42 -10.64
CA GLN A 22 0.66 -3.15 -9.87
C GLN A 22 2.10 -2.66 -10.12
N ASP A 23 2.42 -2.33 -11.38
CA ASP A 23 3.72 -1.77 -11.76
C ASP A 23 3.99 -0.43 -11.06
N VAL A 24 2.97 0.42 -10.93
CA VAL A 24 3.06 1.69 -10.20
C VAL A 24 3.24 1.43 -8.70
N LEU A 25 2.51 0.47 -8.12
CA LEU A 25 2.66 0.11 -6.70
C LEU A 25 4.08 -0.41 -6.38
N TRP A 26 4.65 -1.26 -7.24
CA TRP A 26 6.03 -1.73 -7.10
C TRP A 26 7.04 -0.58 -7.26
N HIS A 27 6.81 0.33 -8.20
CA HIS A 27 7.64 1.52 -8.35
C HIS A 27 7.63 2.39 -7.08
N ILE A 28 6.47 2.57 -6.44
CA ILE A 28 6.36 3.28 -5.16
C ILE A 28 7.13 2.52 -4.06
N ALA A 29 6.99 1.19 -4.01
CA ALA A 29 7.65 0.35 -3.01
C ALA A 29 9.18 0.46 -3.09
N GLU A 30 9.74 0.46 -4.30
CA GLU A 30 11.19 0.53 -4.51
C GLU A 30 11.73 1.94 -4.27
N TYR A 31 11.12 2.96 -4.88
CA TYR A 31 11.75 4.28 -5.03
C TYR A 31 11.19 5.36 -4.09
N THR A 32 10.06 5.12 -3.43
CA THR A 32 9.41 6.15 -2.60
C THR A 32 9.20 5.69 -1.15
N PRO A 33 10.27 5.62 -0.34
CA PRO A 33 10.19 5.10 1.03
C PRO A 33 9.16 5.82 1.90
N GLN A 34 8.95 7.14 1.70
CA GLN A 34 7.94 7.91 2.44
C GLN A 34 6.50 7.48 2.16
N LEU A 35 6.25 6.84 1.00
CA LEU A 35 4.91 6.41 0.61
C LEU A 35 4.60 4.95 0.96
N ARG A 36 5.60 4.14 1.34
CA ARG A 36 5.44 2.71 1.61
C ARG A 36 4.36 2.38 2.65
N LYS A 37 4.20 3.21 3.68
CA LYS A 37 3.15 3.02 4.70
C LYS A 37 1.73 3.05 4.11
N TRP A 38 1.52 3.79 3.04
CA TRP A 38 0.24 3.90 2.35
C TRP A 38 -0.04 2.64 1.49
N LEU A 39 1.01 2.01 0.95
CA LEU A 39 0.87 0.73 0.24
C LEU A 39 0.33 -0.37 1.15
N VAL A 40 0.67 -0.35 2.44
CA VAL A 40 0.14 -1.32 3.42
C VAL A 40 -1.39 -1.22 3.54
N ALA A 41 -1.93 -0.01 3.40
CA ALA A 41 -3.37 0.23 3.42
C ALA A 41 -4.03 0.08 2.04
N ASN A 42 -3.28 -0.24 0.98
CA ASN A 42 -3.83 -0.41 -0.35
C ASN A 42 -4.50 -1.79 -0.49
N PRO A 43 -5.81 -1.88 -0.78
CA PRO A 43 -6.51 -3.15 -0.93
C PRO A 43 -6.03 -3.99 -2.13
N SER A 44 -5.39 -3.35 -3.11
CA SER A 44 -4.77 -4.00 -4.27
C SER A 44 -3.31 -4.40 -4.00
N ALA A 45 -2.72 -4.08 -2.84
CA ALA A 45 -1.39 -4.56 -2.50
C ALA A 45 -1.36 -6.08 -2.37
N THR A 46 -0.43 -6.71 -3.08
CA THR A 46 -0.30 -8.17 -3.05
C THR A 46 0.44 -8.66 -1.80
N PRO A 47 0.24 -9.92 -1.36
CA PRO A 47 0.97 -10.47 -0.22
C PRO A 47 2.50 -10.38 -0.38
N ALA A 48 3.01 -10.63 -1.58
CA ALA A 48 4.44 -10.52 -1.88
C ALA A 48 4.96 -9.08 -1.71
N MET A 49 4.14 -8.07 -2.01
CA MET A 49 4.48 -6.67 -1.79
C MET A 49 4.51 -6.34 -0.30
N LEU A 50 3.51 -6.78 0.47
CA LEU A 50 3.49 -6.56 1.92
C LEU A 50 4.69 -7.22 2.61
N ASP A 51 5.06 -8.42 2.18
CA ASP A 51 6.25 -9.14 2.65
C ASP A 51 7.54 -8.38 2.30
N TYR A 52 7.66 -7.89 1.07
CA TYR A 52 8.77 -7.02 0.68
C TYR A 52 8.83 -5.75 1.55
N LEU A 53 7.71 -5.07 1.78
CA LEU A 53 7.64 -3.88 2.62
C LEU A 53 8.02 -4.15 4.08
N ALA A 54 7.68 -5.33 4.60
CA ALA A 54 8.10 -5.76 5.93
C ALA A 54 9.64 -5.93 6.02
N GLN A 55 10.26 -6.42 4.95
CA GLN A 55 11.71 -6.62 4.88
C GLN A 55 12.48 -5.31 4.68
N VAL A 56 12.07 -4.47 3.72
CA VAL A 56 12.80 -3.24 3.38
C VAL A 56 12.44 -2.07 4.30
N GLY A 57 11.30 -2.16 4.99
CA GLY A 57 10.80 -1.17 5.92
C GLY A 57 10.57 0.20 5.29
N GLY A 58 10.61 1.23 6.13
CA GLY A 58 10.38 2.62 5.77
C GLY A 58 9.71 3.38 6.93
N PRO A 59 9.58 4.71 6.82
CA PRO A 59 8.88 5.50 7.82
C PRO A 59 7.47 4.96 8.04
N ASP A 60 7.15 4.62 9.30
CA ASP A 60 5.87 4.09 9.77
C ASP A 60 5.38 2.76 9.15
N VAL A 61 6.17 2.07 8.30
CA VAL A 61 5.72 0.82 7.64
C VAL A 61 5.39 -0.26 8.66
N ALA A 62 6.25 -0.47 9.66
CA ALA A 62 6.02 -1.46 10.71
C ALA A 62 4.73 -1.18 11.51
N ARG A 63 4.47 0.09 11.84
CA ARG A 63 3.24 0.50 12.52
C ARG A 63 2.02 0.28 11.62
N ALA A 64 2.10 0.62 10.34
CA ALA A 64 1.00 0.40 9.40
C ALA A 64 0.66 -1.10 9.27
N LEU A 65 1.68 -1.97 9.19
CA LEU A 65 1.49 -3.42 9.14
C LEU A 65 0.84 -3.94 10.43
N GLN A 66 1.27 -3.45 11.59
CA GLN A 66 0.67 -3.82 12.87
C GLN A 66 -0.83 -3.47 12.90
N ILE A 67 -1.20 -2.24 12.53
CA ILE A 67 -2.60 -1.79 12.50
C ILE A 67 -3.43 -2.64 11.52
N LEU A 68 -2.86 -3.00 10.37
CA LEU A 68 -3.52 -3.87 9.39
C LEU A 68 -3.82 -5.24 10.01
N LEU A 69 -2.84 -5.85 10.67
CA LEU A 69 -3.00 -7.15 11.32
C LEU A 69 -4.04 -7.09 12.45
N GLU A 70 -3.97 -6.10 13.33
CA GLU A 70 -4.95 -5.87 14.40
C GLU A 70 -6.38 -5.74 13.84
N SER A 71 -6.52 -5.07 12.69
CA SER A 71 -7.82 -4.89 12.02
C SER A 71 -8.37 -6.21 11.47
N LEU A 72 -7.49 -7.07 10.92
CA LEU A 72 -7.87 -8.39 10.42
C LEU A 72 -8.28 -9.33 11.57
N GLU A 73 -7.56 -9.29 12.69
CA GLU A 73 -7.86 -10.07 13.91
C GLU A 73 -9.20 -9.63 14.53
N SER A 74 -9.47 -8.32 14.57
CA SER A 74 -10.74 -7.76 15.03
C SER A 74 -11.92 -8.15 14.13
N CYS A 75 -11.73 -8.19 12.80
CA CYS A 75 -12.75 -8.62 11.86
C CYS A 75 -13.06 -10.13 11.97
N GLY A 76 -12.03 -10.95 12.17
CA GLY A 76 -12.19 -12.41 12.36
C GLY A 76 -12.96 -12.77 13.64
N SER A 77 -12.97 -11.88 14.63
CA SER A 77 -13.65 -12.08 15.92
C SER A 77 -15.16 -11.77 15.88
N GLN A 78 -15.64 -11.04 14.87
CA GLN A 78 -17.06 -10.67 14.74
C GLN A 78 -17.92 -11.67 13.95
N ALA A 79 -17.33 -12.74 13.41
CA ALA A 79 -18.05 -13.80 12.68
C ALA A 79 -18.72 -14.85 13.60
N CYS A 80 -18.57 -14.72 14.92
CA CYS A 80 -19.19 -15.59 15.92
C CYS A 80 -20.15 -14.78 16.80
N SER A 81 -21.39 -14.57 16.34
CA SER A 81 -22.52 -14.14 17.18
C SER A 81 -23.81 -14.72 16.63
#